data_AF-A0A9P4MSQ7-F1
#
_entry.id   AF-A0A9P4MSQ7-F1
#
_cell.length_a   1.000
_cell.length_b   1.000
_cell.length_c   1.000
_cell.angle_alpha   90.00
_cell.angle_beta   90.00
_cell.angle_gamma   90.00
#
_symmetry.space_group_name_H-M   'P 1'
#
loop_
_entity.id
_entity.type
_entity.pdbx_description
1 polymer ?
#
loop_
_entity_poly.entity_id
_entity_poly.type
_entity_poly.pdbx_seq_one_letter_code
_entity_poly.pdbx_strand_id
1 'polypeptide(L)'
;MSSNDRTISTDGWTAVPRAQSKILSHVDKNAPAKFIVDDIKLPDSEVVKKTYEYAKEHLPEETFNHSMRVFYYGSAIIHQHLPQFASFLETYFLTCLLHDIGTTKTNLNATRMSFEFYGGMLSLHKLQEFGASKSQAESVAEAIIRHQDLGESGTITSVGQLIQLATVFDNMGINPHLIHETTISSVAAAFPRKKWSSCFAATIREEIGLKPWCHTTAIDGFAEGVEGNKLMSRWD
;
A
#
# COMPACT_ATOMS: atom_id res chain seq x y z
N MET A 1 -25.03 -0.88 17.27
CA MET A 1 -24.21 -0.12 16.32
C MET A 1 -25.12 0.49 15.28
N SER A 2 -25.08 1.81 15.14
CA SER A 2 -25.85 2.51 14.11
C SER A 2 -25.37 2.11 12.70
N SER A 3 -26.16 2.38 11.66
CA SER A 3 -25.74 2.21 10.26
C SER A 3 -24.46 3.01 9.94
N ASN A 4 -24.30 4.17 10.59
CA ASN A 4 -23.13 5.03 10.46
C ASN A 4 -21.88 4.37 11.06
N ASP A 5 -21.98 3.76 12.25
CA ASP A 5 -20.85 3.07 12.90
C ASP A 5 -20.35 1.86 12.09
N ARG A 6 -21.27 1.15 11.43
CA ARG A 6 -20.91 0.02 10.55
C ARG A 6 -20.14 0.49 9.32
N THR A 7 -20.57 1.60 8.70
CA THR A 7 -19.94 2.17 7.51
C THR A 7 -18.53 2.67 7.82
N ILE A 8 -18.36 3.34 8.97
CA ILE A 8 -17.05 3.80 9.47
C ILE A 8 -16.09 2.61 9.66
N SER A 9 -16.59 1.49 10.22
CA SER A 9 -15.76 0.30 10.44
C SER A 9 -15.42 -0.45 9.14
N THR A 10 -16.33 -0.53 8.16
CA THR A 10 -16.07 -1.17 6.86
C THR A 10 -15.17 -0.34 5.95
N ASP A 11 -15.11 0.97 6.16
CA ASP A 11 -14.16 1.84 5.45
C ASP A 11 -12.79 1.92 6.17
N GLY A 12 -12.63 1.22 7.29
CA GLY A 12 -11.36 1.10 8.01
C GLY A 12 -10.99 2.35 8.83
N TRP A 13 -11.97 3.15 9.22
CA TRP A 13 -11.82 4.25 10.18
C TRP A 13 -11.75 3.73 11.62
N THR A 14 -10.75 2.89 11.88
CA THR A 14 -10.40 2.42 13.23
C THR A 14 -9.03 2.95 13.58
N ALA A 15 -8.92 3.69 14.68
CA ALA A 15 -7.64 4.18 15.17
C ALA A 15 -6.81 3.01 15.75
N VAL A 16 -5.61 2.81 15.20
CA VAL A 16 -4.63 1.81 15.67
C VAL A 16 -3.28 2.47 15.92
N PRO A 17 -2.39 1.88 16.73
CA PRO A 17 -1.04 2.41 16.92
C PRO A 17 -0.30 2.52 15.59
N ARG A 18 0.30 3.68 15.30
CA ARG A 18 1.14 3.88 14.11
C ARG A 18 2.42 3.04 14.12
N ALA A 19 2.98 2.86 15.32
CA ALA A 19 4.17 2.04 15.52
C ALA A 19 3.88 0.57 15.18
N GLN A 20 4.51 0.05 14.11
CA GLN A 20 4.33 -1.34 13.67
C GLN A 20 4.68 -2.34 14.78
N SER A 21 5.68 -2.03 15.60
CA SER A 21 6.08 -2.83 16.75
C SER A 21 4.94 -3.07 17.76
N LYS A 22 4.01 -2.13 17.91
CA LYS A 22 2.88 -2.23 18.84
C LYS A 22 1.72 -3.03 18.24
N ILE A 23 1.38 -2.82 16.97
CA ILE A 23 0.29 -3.59 16.33
C ILE A 23 0.70 -5.05 16.06
N LEU A 24 1.99 -5.33 15.95
CA LEU A 24 2.53 -6.68 15.74
C LEU A 24 2.99 -7.36 17.03
N SER A 25 2.76 -6.78 18.21
CA SER A 25 3.32 -7.32 19.47
C SER A 25 2.80 -8.71 19.82
N HIS A 26 1.62 -9.10 19.32
CA HIS A 26 1.00 -10.40 19.54
C HIS A 26 1.33 -11.43 18.45
N VAL A 27 2.07 -11.05 17.41
CA VAL A 27 2.36 -11.93 16.26
C VAL A 27 3.38 -13.01 16.64
N ASP A 28 3.02 -14.27 16.41
CA ASP A 28 3.96 -15.38 16.47
C ASP A 28 4.86 -15.39 15.23
N LYS A 29 6.14 -15.09 15.44
CA LYS A 29 7.16 -15.03 14.38
C LYS A 29 7.46 -16.40 13.75
N ASN A 30 7.00 -17.50 14.36
CA ASN A 30 7.17 -18.85 13.82
C ASN A 30 5.97 -19.31 12.97
N ALA A 31 4.93 -18.48 12.84
CA ALA A 31 3.73 -18.78 12.08
C ALA A 31 3.51 -17.76 10.94
N PRO A 32 4.43 -17.68 9.97
CA PRO A 32 4.30 -16.75 8.84
C PRO A 32 3.08 -17.09 7.98
N ALA A 33 2.47 -16.07 7.38
CA ALA A 33 1.32 -16.25 6.49
C ALA A 33 1.73 -17.07 5.27
N LYS A 34 0.98 -18.15 4.99
CA LYS A 34 1.27 -19.08 3.89
C LYS A 34 0.02 -19.28 3.02
N PHE A 35 -0.16 -18.35 2.09
CA PHE A 35 -1.22 -18.31 1.08
C PHE A 35 -0.62 -18.21 -0.33
N ILE A 36 -1.28 -18.78 -1.33
CA ILE A 36 -0.99 -18.52 -2.75
C ILE A 36 -2.03 -17.54 -3.32
N VAL A 37 -1.75 -17.01 -4.51
CA VAL A 37 -2.64 -16.03 -5.19
C VAL A 37 -4.08 -16.54 -5.31
N ASP A 38 -4.27 -17.84 -5.59
CA ASP A 38 -5.59 -18.46 -5.75
C ASP A 38 -6.39 -18.58 -4.44
N ASP A 39 -5.72 -18.48 -3.27
CA ASP A 39 -6.38 -18.51 -1.96
C ASP A 39 -7.07 -17.17 -1.62
N ILE A 40 -6.66 -16.07 -2.28
CA ILE A 40 -7.09 -14.71 -1.97
C ILE A 40 -8.01 -14.19 -3.09
N LYS A 41 -9.26 -13.93 -2.74
CA LYS A 41 -10.24 -13.35 -3.65
C LYS A 41 -10.09 -11.83 -3.71
N LEU A 42 -10.01 -11.30 -4.92
CA LEU A 42 -10.06 -9.86 -5.15
C LEU A 42 -11.50 -9.35 -4.89
N PRO A 43 -11.66 -8.19 -4.24
CA PRO A 43 -12.90 -7.42 -4.30
C PRO A 43 -13.30 -7.15 -5.76
N ASP A 44 -14.60 -7.17 -6.07
CA ASP A 44 -15.11 -7.14 -7.46
C ASP A 44 -16.25 -6.14 -7.68
N SER A 45 -16.42 -5.18 -6.78
CA SER A 45 -17.41 -4.11 -6.95
C SER A 45 -17.11 -3.22 -8.16
N GLU A 46 -18.12 -2.48 -8.62
CA GLU A 46 -17.96 -1.60 -9.80
C GLU A 46 -16.92 -0.51 -9.59
N VAL A 47 -16.79 0.04 -8.38
CA VAL A 47 -15.73 1.01 -8.06
C VAL A 47 -14.34 0.38 -8.17
N VAL A 48 -14.19 -0.88 -7.74
CA VAL A 48 -12.93 -1.62 -7.85
C VAL A 48 -12.59 -1.89 -9.30
N LYS A 49 -13.54 -2.37 -10.12
CA LYS A 49 -13.29 -2.61 -11.56
C LYS A 49 -12.80 -1.36 -12.27
N LYS A 50 -13.49 -0.22 -12.07
CA LYS A 50 -13.08 1.07 -12.66
C LYS A 50 -11.69 1.51 -12.17
N THR A 51 -11.42 1.35 -10.89
CA THR A 51 -10.13 1.72 -10.29
C THR A 51 -8.99 0.83 -10.78
N TYR A 52 -9.25 -0.47 -10.93
CA TYR A 52 -8.29 -1.44 -11.46
C TYR A 52 -7.91 -1.11 -12.90
N GLU A 53 -8.90 -0.87 -13.77
CA GLU A 53 -8.63 -0.48 -15.16
C GLU A 53 -7.88 0.87 -15.24
N TYR A 54 -8.29 1.85 -14.43
CA TYR A 54 -7.60 3.14 -14.34
C TYR A 54 -6.14 2.98 -13.91
N ALA A 55 -5.87 2.22 -12.84
CA ALA A 55 -4.52 1.97 -12.35
C ALA A 55 -3.68 1.24 -13.40
N LYS A 56 -4.24 0.22 -14.06
CA LYS A 56 -3.56 -0.55 -15.10
C LYS A 56 -3.25 0.27 -16.35
N GLU A 57 -4.09 1.24 -16.69
CA GLU A 57 -3.87 2.15 -17.81
C GLU A 57 -2.80 3.23 -17.51
N HIS A 58 -2.76 3.73 -16.28
CA HIS A 58 -1.97 4.93 -15.95
C HIS A 58 -0.65 4.64 -15.23
N LEU A 59 -0.52 3.52 -14.54
CA LEU A 59 0.72 3.14 -13.86
C LEU A 59 1.67 2.43 -14.83
N PRO A 60 3.00 2.65 -14.69
CA PRO A 60 3.98 1.73 -15.24
C PRO A 60 3.72 0.31 -14.76
N GLU A 61 4.06 -0.69 -15.57
CA GLU A 61 3.77 -2.10 -15.28
C GLU A 61 4.42 -2.55 -13.96
N GLU A 62 5.63 -2.08 -13.68
CA GLU A 62 6.38 -2.35 -12.45
C GLU A 62 5.63 -1.85 -11.21
N THR A 63 5.09 -0.63 -11.29
CA THR A 63 4.29 0.01 -10.23
C THR A 63 2.93 -0.66 -10.07
N PHE A 64 2.26 -1.00 -11.17
CA PHE A 64 1.00 -1.75 -11.11
C PHE A 64 1.21 -3.13 -10.47
N ASN A 65 2.26 -3.85 -10.86
CA ASN A 65 2.60 -5.13 -10.25
C ASN A 65 2.93 -4.95 -8.76
N HIS A 66 3.65 -3.90 -8.37
CA HIS A 66 3.89 -3.56 -6.97
C HIS A 66 2.58 -3.37 -6.20
N SER A 67 1.65 -2.56 -6.70
CA SER A 67 0.32 -2.37 -6.12
C SER A 67 -0.42 -3.71 -5.91
N MET A 68 -0.36 -4.62 -6.88
CA MET A 68 -0.94 -5.96 -6.75
C MET A 68 -0.22 -6.79 -5.68
N ARG A 69 1.11 -6.82 -5.66
CA ARG A 69 1.88 -7.53 -4.62
C ARG A 69 1.55 -7.02 -3.22
N VAL A 70 1.49 -5.70 -3.04
CA VAL A 70 1.11 -5.03 -1.79
C VAL A 70 -0.29 -5.47 -1.34
N PHE A 71 -1.26 -5.59 -2.26
CA PHE A 71 -2.57 -6.13 -1.92
C PHE A 71 -2.47 -7.56 -1.37
N TYR A 72 -1.84 -8.49 -2.11
CA TYR A 72 -1.76 -9.90 -1.68
C TYR A 72 -0.99 -10.08 -0.37
N TYR A 73 0.11 -9.33 -0.17
CA TYR A 73 0.86 -9.36 1.09
C TYR A 73 0.03 -8.82 2.25
N GLY A 74 -0.70 -7.72 2.06
CA GLY A 74 -1.60 -7.20 3.07
C GLY A 74 -2.75 -8.17 3.39
N SER A 75 -3.35 -8.81 2.39
CA SER A 75 -4.39 -9.83 2.61
C SER A 75 -3.85 -11.03 3.38
N ALA A 76 -2.65 -11.53 3.05
CA ALA A 76 -2.00 -12.59 3.80
C ALA A 76 -1.74 -12.19 5.27
N ILE A 77 -1.31 -10.95 5.51
CA ILE A 77 -1.12 -10.39 6.86
C ILE A 77 -2.46 -10.32 7.62
N ILE A 78 -3.55 -9.86 6.98
CA ILE A 78 -4.89 -9.86 7.59
C ILE A 78 -5.26 -11.28 8.02
N HIS A 79 -5.18 -12.25 7.11
CA HIS A 79 -5.67 -13.60 7.37
C HIS A 79 -4.92 -14.29 8.51
N GLN A 80 -3.60 -14.10 8.60
CA GLN A 80 -2.77 -14.79 9.59
C GLN A 80 -2.64 -14.01 10.92
N HIS A 81 -2.45 -12.70 10.85
CA HIS A 81 -1.94 -11.90 11.96
C HIS A 81 -2.92 -10.86 12.49
N LEU A 82 -3.77 -10.33 11.61
CA LEU A 82 -4.68 -9.23 11.89
C LEU A 82 -6.11 -9.50 11.37
N PRO A 83 -6.78 -10.59 11.77
CA PRO A 83 -8.09 -10.97 11.23
C PRO A 83 -9.17 -9.91 11.47
N GLN A 84 -9.00 -9.06 12.49
CA GLN A 84 -9.87 -7.91 12.76
C GLN A 84 -9.85 -6.83 11.66
N PHE A 85 -8.91 -6.90 10.70
CA PHE A 85 -8.80 -5.97 9.57
C PHE A 85 -9.56 -6.45 8.32
N ALA A 86 -10.24 -7.60 8.37
CA ALA A 86 -10.90 -8.17 7.20
C ALA A 86 -12.08 -7.34 6.65
N SER A 87 -12.72 -6.50 7.47
CA SER A 87 -13.94 -5.77 7.09
C SER A 87 -13.75 -4.68 6.04
N PHE A 88 -12.51 -4.21 5.83
CA PHE A 88 -12.19 -3.10 4.93
C PHE A 88 -11.33 -3.51 3.73
N LEU A 89 -11.34 -4.80 3.36
CA LEU A 89 -10.49 -5.33 2.30
C LEU A 89 -10.67 -4.63 0.95
N GLU A 90 -11.90 -4.21 0.61
CA GLU A 90 -12.17 -3.42 -0.59
C GLU A 90 -11.45 -2.06 -0.56
N THR A 91 -11.62 -1.30 0.52
CA THR A 91 -10.97 -0.01 0.73
C THR A 91 -9.44 -0.15 0.71
N TYR A 92 -8.91 -1.23 1.29
CA TYR A 92 -7.50 -1.56 1.20
C TYR A 92 -7.06 -1.82 -0.25
N PHE A 93 -7.84 -2.56 -1.04
CA PHE A 93 -7.49 -2.83 -2.44
C PHE A 93 -7.48 -1.55 -3.29
N LEU A 94 -8.48 -0.68 -3.13
CA LEU A 94 -8.50 0.64 -3.77
C LEU A 94 -7.27 1.48 -3.38
N THR A 95 -6.87 1.42 -2.11
CA THR A 95 -5.64 2.07 -1.61
C THR A 95 -4.40 1.50 -2.31
N CYS A 96 -4.26 0.17 -2.38
CA CYS A 96 -3.13 -0.48 -3.02
C CYS A 96 -2.98 -0.06 -4.50
N LEU A 97 -4.09 -0.07 -5.25
CA LEU A 97 -4.12 0.28 -6.67
C LEU A 97 -3.71 1.73 -6.94
N LEU A 98 -3.87 2.62 -5.97
CA LEU A 98 -3.70 4.06 -6.18
C LEU A 98 -2.58 4.71 -5.36
N HIS A 99 -1.98 4.04 -4.38
CA HIS A 99 -1.03 4.69 -3.46
C HIS A 99 0.17 5.33 -4.16
N ASP A 100 0.63 4.72 -5.25
CA ASP A 100 1.74 5.22 -6.07
C ASP A 100 1.29 6.00 -7.31
N ILE A 101 0.01 6.34 -7.47
CA ILE A 101 -0.45 7.08 -8.65
C ILE A 101 0.24 8.44 -8.80
N GLY A 102 0.69 9.05 -7.69
CA GLY A 102 1.46 10.28 -7.69
C GLY A 102 2.86 10.15 -8.33
N THR A 103 3.39 8.92 -8.44
CA THR A 103 4.73 8.63 -8.95
C THR A 103 4.84 8.58 -10.47
N THR A 104 3.72 8.58 -11.19
CA THR A 104 3.76 8.53 -12.66
C THR A 104 4.48 9.76 -13.19
N LYS A 105 5.23 9.61 -14.30
CA LYS A 105 5.94 10.74 -14.92
C LYS A 105 5.02 11.95 -15.16
N THR A 106 3.78 11.69 -15.60
CA THR A 106 2.76 12.73 -15.79
C THR A 106 2.45 13.45 -14.49
N ASN A 107 2.18 12.72 -13.40
CA ASN A 107 1.77 13.30 -12.13
C ASN A 107 2.93 13.97 -11.37
N LEU A 108 4.14 13.41 -11.45
CA LEU A 108 5.36 14.04 -10.90
C LEU A 108 5.59 15.43 -11.48
N ASN A 109 5.33 15.61 -12.77
CA ASN A 109 5.51 16.89 -13.47
C ASN A 109 4.28 17.82 -13.40
N ALA A 110 3.11 17.31 -13.01
CA ALA A 110 1.87 18.08 -12.93
C ALA A 110 1.74 18.94 -11.65
N THR A 111 2.60 18.72 -10.66
CA THR A 111 2.50 19.35 -9.34
C THR A 111 3.85 19.72 -8.74
N ARG A 112 3.83 20.62 -7.74
CA ARG A 112 4.97 20.90 -6.86
C ARG A 112 4.83 20.28 -5.46
N MET A 113 3.73 19.58 -5.20
CA MET A 113 3.47 18.87 -3.95
C MET A 113 4.14 17.50 -3.94
N SER A 114 4.45 16.99 -2.74
CA SER A 114 4.90 15.61 -2.54
C SER A 114 3.95 14.61 -3.22
N PHE A 115 4.50 13.57 -3.83
CA PHE A 115 3.70 12.62 -4.61
C PHE A 115 2.61 11.93 -3.79
N GLU A 116 2.84 11.69 -2.49
CA GLU A 116 1.88 11.06 -1.58
C GLU A 116 0.65 11.97 -1.39
N PHE A 117 0.90 13.27 -1.26
CA PHE A 117 -0.16 14.27 -1.07
C PHE A 117 -0.99 14.45 -2.34
N TYR A 118 -0.30 14.61 -3.47
CA TYR A 118 -0.97 14.75 -4.76
C TYR A 118 -1.70 13.48 -5.18
N GLY A 119 -1.10 12.31 -4.95
CA GLY A 119 -1.70 11.01 -5.16
C GLY A 119 -2.97 10.83 -4.34
N GLY A 120 -2.94 11.15 -3.04
CA GLY A 120 -4.13 11.08 -2.18
C GLY A 120 -5.28 11.98 -2.66
N MET A 121 -4.99 13.21 -3.07
CA MET A 121 -6.01 14.12 -3.62
C MET A 121 -6.56 13.63 -4.97
N LEU A 122 -5.71 13.08 -5.84
CA LEU A 122 -6.14 12.50 -7.11
C LEU A 122 -7.08 11.31 -6.87
N SER A 123 -6.70 10.42 -5.95
CA SER A 123 -7.49 9.25 -5.58
C SER A 123 -8.83 9.62 -4.98
N LEU A 124 -8.87 10.65 -4.11
CA LEU A 124 -10.12 11.16 -3.54
C LEU A 124 -11.12 11.53 -4.64
N HIS A 125 -10.68 12.34 -5.62
CA HIS A 125 -11.54 12.77 -6.71
C HIS A 125 -11.92 11.61 -7.64
N LYS A 126 -10.96 10.77 -8.03
CA LYS A 126 -11.21 9.64 -8.94
C LYS A 126 -12.17 8.61 -8.36
N LEU A 127 -12.04 8.29 -7.07
CA LEU A 127 -12.95 7.35 -6.41
C LEU A 127 -14.38 7.89 -6.31
N GLN A 128 -14.55 9.20 -6.04
CA GLN A 128 -15.86 9.84 -6.08
C GLN A 128 -16.47 9.80 -7.50
N GLU A 129 -15.69 10.03 -8.55
CA GLU A 129 -16.11 9.87 -9.94
C GLU A 129 -16.51 8.42 -10.27
N PHE A 130 -15.81 7.44 -9.71
CA PHE A 130 -16.09 6.01 -9.93
C PHE A 130 -17.29 5.48 -9.14
N GLY A 131 -17.77 6.25 -8.16
CA GLY A 131 -18.96 5.95 -7.36
C GLY A 131 -18.68 5.43 -5.95
N ALA A 132 -17.46 5.60 -5.43
CA ALA A 132 -17.15 5.33 -4.03
C ALA A 132 -18.01 6.21 -3.11
N SER A 133 -18.31 5.72 -1.91
CA SER A 133 -18.86 6.57 -0.86
C SER A 133 -17.83 7.66 -0.48
N LYS A 134 -18.32 8.80 0.02
CA LYS A 134 -17.43 9.86 0.52
C LYS A 134 -16.46 9.33 1.57
N SER A 135 -16.96 8.54 2.52
CA SER A 135 -16.17 7.95 3.61
C SER A 135 -15.07 7.00 3.11
N GLN A 136 -15.38 6.16 2.12
CA GLN A 136 -14.42 5.25 1.52
C GLN A 136 -13.32 6.01 0.75
N ALA A 137 -13.71 7.00 -0.06
CA ALA A 137 -12.77 7.82 -0.82
C ALA A 137 -11.84 8.63 0.11
N GLU A 138 -12.38 9.18 1.21
CA GLU A 138 -11.59 9.87 2.24
C GLU A 138 -10.64 8.91 2.97
N SER A 139 -11.06 7.67 3.24
CA SER A 139 -10.21 6.66 3.90
C SER A 139 -9.03 6.26 3.02
N VAL A 140 -9.27 6.05 1.73
CA VAL A 140 -8.21 5.80 0.75
C VAL A 140 -7.26 7.00 0.68
N ALA A 141 -7.78 8.22 0.58
CA ALA A 141 -6.96 9.42 0.50
C ALA A 141 -6.07 9.61 1.74
N GLU A 142 -6.63 9.46 2.95
CA GLU A 142 -5.87 9.52 4.22
C GLU A 142 -4.77 8.45 4.26
N ALA A 143 -5.09 7.21 3.88
CA ALA A 143 -4.12 6.11 3.85
C ALA A 143 -2.99 6.36 2.85
N ILE A 144 -3.30 6.89 1.65
CA ILE A 144 -2.30 7.23 0.64
C ILE A 144 -1.43 8.41 1.11
N ILE A 145 -2.00 9.48 1.66
CA ILE A 145 -1.23 10.63 2.15
C ILE A 145 -0.18 10.20 3.18
N ARG A 146 -0.52 9.20 4.00
CA ARG A 146 0.30 8.73 5.12
C ARG A 146 1.05 7.43 4.87
N HIS A 147 1.02 6.85 3.67
CA HIS A 147 1.62 5.53 3.43
C HIS A 147 3.16 5.52 3.60
N GLN A 148 3.80 6.68 3.56
CA GLN A 148 5.24 6.87 3.84
C GLN A 148 5.53 7.50 5.22
N ASP A 149 4.50 7.88 5.98
CA ASP A 149 4.62 8.51 7.31
C ASP A 149 4.88 7.47 8.41
N LEU A 150 6.01 6.77 8.30
CA LEU A 150 6.45 5.78 9.29
C LEU A 150 6.83 6.47 10.62
N GLY A 151 6.56 5.80 11.75
CA GLY A 151 7.13 6.22 13.03
C GLY A 151 6.46 5.64 14.27
N GLU A 152 6.99 6.05 15.44
CA GLU A 152 6.84 5.29 16.70
C GLU A 152 5.77 5.84 17.68
N SER A 153 5.13 6.96 17.34
CA SER A 153 4.16 7.66 18.18
C SER A 153 2.84 7.94 17.46
N GLY A 154 1.77 8.11 18.24
CA GLY A 154 0.43 8.44 17.74
C GLY A 154 -0.34 7.25 17.16
N THR A 155 -1.41 7.58 16.44
CA THR A 155 -2.32 6.62 15.80
C THR A 155 -2.46 6.88 14.30
N ILE A 156 -2.96 5.88 13.60
CA ILE A 156 -3.31 5.90 12.17
C ILE A 156 -4.60 5.09 11.96
N THR A 157 -5.23 5.20 10.79
CA THR A 157 -6.35 4.33 10.40
C THR A 157 -5.87 2.89 10.21
N SER A 158 -6.74 1.90 10.35
CA SER A 158 -6.38 0.51 10.12
C SER A 158 -5.99 0.22 8.66
N VAL A 159 -6.58 0.95 7.70
CA VAL A 159 -6.16 0.93 6.29
C VAL A 159 -4.74 1.49 6.15
N GLY A 160 -4.47 2.66 6.76
CA GLY A 160 -3.16 3.30 6.78
C GLY A 160 -2.07 2.42 7.39
N GLN A 161 -2.39 1.72 8.48
CA GLN A 161 -1.46 0.78 9.10
C GLN A 161 -1.13 -0.39 8.19
N LEU A 162 -2.14 -0.95 7.51
CA LEU A 162 -1.94 -2.11 6.64
C LEU A 162 -1.16 -1.75 5.38
N ILE A 163 -1.46 -0.59 4.76
CA ILE A 163 -0.71 -0.14 3.58
C ILE A 163 0.76 0.13 3.93
N GLN A 164 1.05 0.72 5.10
CA GLN A 164 2.42 0.88 5.56
C GLN A 164 3.12 -0.48 5.74
N LEU A 165 2.48 -1.45 6.41
CA LEU A 165 3.05 -2.78 6.63
C LEU A 165 3.41 -3.49 5.31
N ALA A 166 2.50 -3.48 4.34
CA ALA A 166 2.68 -4.19 3.08
C ALA A 166 3.66 -3.49 2.13
N THR A 167 3.64 -2.16 2.05
CA THR A 167 4.58 -1.39 1.21
C THR A 167 6.02 -1.53 1.71
N VAL A 168 6.29 -1.38 3.02
CA VAL A 168 7.66 -1.55 3.54
C VAL A 168 8.16 -2.99 3.44
N PHE A 169 7.25 -3.97 3.48
CA PHE A 169 7.59 -5.36 3.24
C PHE A 169 8.07 -5.57 1.78
N ASP A 170 7.33 -5.09 0.77
CA ASP A 170 7.73 -5.27 -0.64
C ASP A 170 8.92 -4.37 -1.06
N ASN A 171 9.04 -3.19 -0.47
CA ASN A 171 10.06 -2.18 -0.82
C ASN A 171 11.39 -2.41 -0.10
N MET A 172 11.35 -2.72 1.20
CA MET A 172 12.56 -2.78 2.04
C MET A 172 12.74 -4.13 2.76
N GLY A 173 11.81 -5.07 2.61
CA GLY A 173 11.88 -6.37 3.29
C GLY A 173 11.68 -6.30 4.80
N ILE A 174 11.05 -5.23 5.29
CA ILE A 174 10.78 -5.03 6.73
C ILE A 174 9.71 -6.04 7.19
N ASN A 175 9.85 -6.52 8.44
CA ASN A 175 9.01 -7.56 9.04
C ASN A 175 8.94 -8.88 8.22
N PRO A 176 10.09 -9.49 7.84
CA PRO A 176 10.10 -10.64 6.93
C PRO A 176 9.39 -11.88 7.48
N HIS A 177 9.26 -11.98 8.81
CA HIS A 177 8.58 -13.08 9.50
C HIS A 177 7.05 -13.08 9.31
N LEU A 178 6.46 -12.02 8.75
CA LEU A 178 5.02 -11.97 8.53
C LEU A 178 4.55 -12.88 7.41
N ILE A 179 5.40 -13.13 6.40
CA ILE A 179 4.99 -13.78 5.15
C ILE A 179 5.98 -14.89 4.79
N HIS A 180 5.46 -16.07 4.50
CA HIS A 180 6.26 -17.23 4.14
C HIS A 180 6.79 -17.12 2.71
N GLU A 181 7.96 -17.68 2.43
CA GLU A 181 8.60 -17.63 1.10
C GLU A 181 7.70 -18.19 -0.02
N THR A 182 6.87 -19.19 0.27
CA THR A 182 5.87 -19.72 -0.68
C THR A 182 4.90 -18.65 -1.15
N THR A 183 4.44 -17.77 -0.25
CA THR A 183 3.55 -16.65 -0.59
C THR A 183 4.29 -15.62 -1.42
N ILE A 184 5.52 -15.26 -1.04
CA ILE A 184 6.37 -14.35 -1.84
C ILE A 184 6.53 -14.89 -3.27
N SER A 185 6.87 -16.18 -3.40
CA SER A 185 7.09 -16.84 -4.69
C SER A 185 5.83 -16.87 -5.56
N SER A 186 4.68 -17.23 -4.99
CA SER A 186 3.42 -17.27 -5.73
C SER A 186 2.99 -15.88 -6.21
N VAL A 187 3.10 -14.88 -5.32
CA VAL A 187 2.73 -13.48 -5.63
C VAL A 187 3.68 -12.88 -6.67
N ALA A 188 5.00 -13.08 -6.54
CA ALA A 188 5.97 -12.58 -7.50
C ALA A 188 5.91 -13.30 -8.86
N ALA A 189 5.46 -14.56 -8.90
CA ALA A 189 5.21 -15.26 -10.16
C ALA A 189 4.00 -14.67 -10.90
N ALA A 190 2.93 -14.31 -10.19
CA ALA A 190 1.74 -13.69 -10.77
C ALA A 190 1.94 -12.21 -11.12
N PHE A 191 2.73 -11.48 -10.32
CA PHE A 191 3.00 -10.04 -10.47
C PHE A 191 4.51 -9.76 -10.41
N PRO A 192 5.25 -10.03 -11.50
CA PRO A 192 6.71 -9.94 -11.55
C PRO A 192 7.25 -8.57 -11.12
N ARG A 193 8.36 -8.55 -10.37
CA ARG A 193 8.96 -7.31 -9.86
C ARG A 193 9.61 -6.46 -10.94
N LYS A 194 10.25 -7.08 -11.94
CA LYS A 194 10.84 -6.37 -13.09
C LYS A 194 11.80 -5.24 -12.69
N LYS A 195 12.76 -5.58 -11.83
CA LYS A 195 13.75 -4.71 -11.20
C LYS A 195 13.11 -3.60 -10.37
N TRP A 196 11.99 -3.92 -9.71
CA TRP A 196 11.20 -2.99 -8.89
C TRP A 196 12.08 -2.16 -7.95
N SER A 197 13.05 -2.79 -7.28
CA SER A 197 13.90 -2.09 -6.32
C SER A 197 14.66 -0.93 -6.97
N SER A 198 15.28 -1.17 -8.13
CA SER A 198 15.97 -0.12 -8.89
C SER A 198 15.02 0.90 -9.53
N CYS A 199 13.85 0.45 -9.98
CA CYS A 199 12.82 1.31 -10.58
C CYS A 199 12.31 2.32 -9.55
N PHE A 200 11.88 1.84 -8.38
CA PHE A 200 11.32 2.70 -7.34
C PHE A 200 12.38 3.60 -6.70
N ALA A 201 13.62 3.13 -6.54
CA ALA A 201 14.72 3.98 -6.09
C ALA A 201 15.04 5.11 -7.07
N ALA A 202 14.93 4.88 -8.39
CA ALA A 202 15.03 5.94 -9.38
C ALA A 202 13.89 6.95 -9.26
N THR A 203 12.65 6.48 -9.07
CA THR A 203 11.47 7.33 -8.82
C THR A 203 11.64 8.21 -7.57
N ILE A 204 12.14 7.66 -6.46
CA ILE A 204 12.44 8.42 -5.23
C ILE A 204 13.43 9.54 -5.53
N ARG A 205 14.51 9.26 -6.27
CA ARG A 205 15.52 10.27 -6.63
C ARG A 205 14.96 11.31 -7.59
N GLU A 206 14.08 10.94 -8.51
CA GLU A 206 13.39 11.86 -9.41
C GLU A 206 12.44 12.80 -8.62
N GLU A 207 11.64 12.26 -7.70
CA GLU A 207 10.79 13.03 -6.79
C GLU A 207 11.60 14.10 -6.06
N ILE A 208 12.69 13.70 -5.40
CA ILE A 208 13.57 14.59 -4.63
C ILE A 208 14.23 15.63 -5.54
N GLY A 209 14.64 15.24 -6.75
CA GLY A 209 15.25 16.15 -7.73
C GLY A 209 14.28 17.22 -8.25
N LEU A 210 13.02 16.83 -8.51
CA LEU A 210 11.97 17.75 -8.98
C LEU A 210 11.39 18.62 -7.86
N LYS A 211 11.34 18.06 -6.64
CA LYS A 211 10.68 18.62 -5.46
C LYS A 211 11.56 18.41 -4.22
N PRO A 212 12.65 19.18 -4.05
CA PRO A 212 13.58 19.01 -2.93
C PRO A 212 12.99 19.35 -1.54
N TRP A 213 11.73 19.80 -1.50
CA TRP A 213 10.93 20.05 -0.30
C TRP A 213 9.84 18.99 -0.08
N CYS A 214 9.82 17.90 -0.86
CA CYS A 214 8.80 16.86 -0.74
C CYS A 214 8.91 16.12 0.59
N HIS A 215 7.83 15.46 0.99
CA HIS A 215 7.78 14.65 2.20
C HIS A 215 8.76 13.47 2.15
N THR A 216 9.03 12.90 0.98
CA THR A 216 9.97 11.79 0.78
C THR A 216 11.37 12.09 1.34
N THR A 217 11.81 13.36 1.39
CA THR A 217 13.10 13.72 2.02
C THR A 217 13.14 13.50 3.53
N ALA A 218 12.00 13.29 4.19
CA ALA A 218 11.91 12.97 5.61
C ALA A 218 12.32 11.51 5.92
N ILE A 219 12.43 10.65 4.90
CA ILE A 219 12.87 9.26 5.05
C ILE A 219 14.35 9.17 4.67
N ASP A 220 15.20 9.12 5.69
CA ASP A 220 16.64 9.08 5.50
C ASP A 220 17.10 7.77 4.84
N GLY A 221 17.93 7.87 3.80
CA GLY A 221 18.45 6.72 3.04
C GLY A 221 17.38 5.88 2.33
N PHE A 222 16.24 6.45 1.97
CA PHE A 222 15.10 5.67 1.44
C PHE A 222 15.43 4.92 0.15
N ALA A 223 16.01 5.59 -0.84
CA ALA A 223 16.35 4.97 -2.12
C ALA A 223 17.36 3.82 -1.94
N GLU A 224 18.36 4.02 -1.07
CA GLU A 224 19.38 3.02 -0.76
C GLU A 224 18.78 1.83 0.01
N GLY A 225 17.82 2.09 0.91
CA GLY A 225 17.08 1.07 1.63
C GLY A 225 16.25 0.18 0.70
N VAL A 226 15.62 0.77 -0.31
CA VAL A 226 14.87 0.05 -1.35
C VAL A 226 15.81 -0.81 -2.20
N GLU A 227 16.92 -0.24 -2.69
CA GLU A 227 17.94 -0.99 -3.46
C GLU A 227 18.58 -2.11 -2.63
N GLY A 228 18.68 -1.92 -1.31
CA GLY A 228 19.22 -2.86 -0.35
C GLY A 228 18.27 -4.00 0.07
N ASN A 229 17.11 -4.15 -0.56
CA ASN A 229 16.10 -5.14 -0.18
C ASN A 229 16.56 -6.59 -0.45
N LYS A 230 17.25 -7.17 0.53
CA LYS A 230 17.75 -8.56 0.47
C LYS A 230 16.63 -9.59 0.42
N LEU A 231 15.49 -9.32 1.09
CA LEU A 231 14.36 -10.24 1.13
C LEU A 231 13.87 -10.54 -0.29
N MET A 232 13.73 -9.49 -1.11
CA MET A 232 13.13 -9.60 -2.44
C MET A 232 14.13 -9.86 -3.58
N SER A 233 15.44 -9.85 -3.29
CA SER A 233 16.52 -9.95 -4.28
C SER A 233 16.43 -11.12 -5.27
N ARG A 234 15.82 -12.25 -4.88
CA ARG A 234 15.63 -13.42 -5.76
C ARG A 234 14.59 -13.19 -6.86
N TRP A 235 13.66 -12.27 -6.63
CA TRP A 235 12.53 -12.00 -7.52
C TRP A 235 12.64 -10.66 -8.22
N ASP A 236 13.69 -9.87 -7.92
CA ASP A 236 13.84 -8.50 -8.43
C ASP A 236 14.01 -8.47 -9.94
#